data_AF-A0AAD6XI47-F1
#
_entry.id   AF-A0AAD6XI47-F1
#
_cell.length_a   1.000
_cell.length_b   1.000
_cell.length_c   1.000
_cell.angle_alpha   90.00
_cell.angle_beta   90.00
_cell.angle_gamma   90.00
#
_symmetry.space_group_name_H-M   'P 1'
#
loop_
_entity.id
_entity.type
_entity.pdbx_description
1 polymer ?
#
loop_
_entity_poly.entity_id
_entity_poly.type
_entity_poly.pdbx_seq_one_letter_code
_entity_poly.pdbx_strand_id
1 'polypeptide(L)'
;MPTVEVDDSEIPEGFICVNSHLTELWSKVAFEHVERLQTEEEKRNPDAQGLYVYNDYFGYACCDLLKKEMLAIGKLVSNKTEKLSLATFHRLEALTLYMANSNGASVFPTIDDPELAEAIYEAYGALWLTYILSLEAAAKPQKLGPAHPLAIRNLENVVRTSAKVITQYSGLGFDKNPKDLQDAMLRVLERNDMDGTVKEKLFYGKSADSDEESDEDSDNESDNEAGESTSKRKSSADARPAKKPRKTSADDADVRAEAKAWKASAAMKALREAHGPVEHGGRPWDITKWSPAALAAERARFGGDDDDF
;
A
#
# COMPACT_ATOMS: atom_id res chain seq x y z
N MET A 1 4.51 23.15 13.81
CA MET A 1 3.67 24.11 13.04
C MET A 1 2.20 23.95 13.46
N PRO A 2 1.37 25.00 13.50
CA PRO A 2 -0.05 24.85 13.80
C PRO A 2 -0.73 24.02 12.71
N THR A 3 -1.41 22.94 13.09
CA THR A 3 -2.31 22.18 12.22
C THR A 3 -3.46 23.10 11.83
N VAL A 4 -3.43 23.58 10.58
CA VAL A 4 -4.60 24.24 10.00
C VAL A 4 -5.66 23.17 9.83
N GLU A 5 -6.72 23.22 10.65
CA GLU A 5 -7.88 22.37 10.46
C GLU A 5 -8.47 22.68 9.09
N VAL A 6 -8.56 21.66 8.24
CA VAL A 6 -9.25 21.76 6.96
C VAL A 6 -10.74 21.81 7.25
N ASP A 7 -11.42 22.85 6.74
CA ASP A 7 -12.86 22.94 6.80
C ASP A 7 -13.47 21.79 5.98
N ASP A 8 -14.40 21.03 6.56
CA ASP A 8 -15.13 19.95 5.91
C ASP A 8 -15.81 20.43 4.60
N SER A 9 -16.13 21.73 4.49
CA SER A 9 -16.68 22.33 3.28
C SER A 9 -15.71 22.33 2.08
N GLU A 10 -14.40 22.19 2.32
CA GLU A 10 -13.37 22.11 1.29
C GLU A 10 -13.16 20.67 0.78
N ILE A 11 -13.70 19.67 1.49
CA ILE A 11 -13.58 18.26 1.10
C ILE A 11 -14.59 17.96 -0.01
N PRO A 12 -14.13 17.51 -1.19
CA PRO A 12 -15.03 17.21 -2.30
C PRO A 12 -16.01 16.09 -1.97
N GLU A 13 -17.22 16.17 -2.50
CA GLU A 13 -18.23 15.11 -2.34
C GLU A 13 -17.67 13.74 -2.76
N GLY A 14 -17.94 12.72 -1.96
CA GLY A 14 -17.46 11.36 -2.18
C GLY A 14 -16.03 11.09 -1.70
N PHE A 15 -15.33 12.08 -1.13
CA PHE A 15 -13.99 11.92 -0.57
C PHE A 15 -13.98 12.04 0.97
N ILE A 16 -12.91 11.51 1.54
CA ILE A 16 -12.49 11.67 2.93
C ILE A 16 -11.10 12.28 2.89
N CYS A 17 -10.88 13.29 3.73
CA CYS A 17 -9.58 13.88 3.98
C CYS A 17 -8.97 13.19 5.19
N VAL A 18 -7.86 12.46 5.00
CA VAL A 18 -7.17 11.80 6.11
C VAL A 18 -6.17 12.80 6.72
N ASN A 19 -6.15 12.89 8.05
CA ASN A 19 -5.24 13.77 8.80
C ASN A 19 -5.36 15.27 8.46
N SER A 20 -6.55 15.73 8.04
CA SER A 20 -6.81 17.14 7.74
C SER A 20 -5.83 17.74 6.72
N HIS A 21 -5.39 16.93 5.74
CA HIS A 21 -4.56 17.41 4.63
C HIS A 21 -5.29 17.21 3.30
N LEU A 22 -5.59 18.29 2.58
CA LEU A 22 -6.28 18.22 1.27
C LEU A 22 -5.48 17.46 0.18
N THR A 23 -4.20 17.16 0.42
CA THR A 23 -3.40 16.29 -0.44
C THR A 23 -3.57 14.80 -0.11
N GLU A 24 -4.22 14.47 1.00
CA GLU A 24 -4.49 13.12 1.51
C GLU A 24 -5.98 12.77 1.32
N LEU A 25 -6.47 12.97 0.11
CA LEU A 25 -7.84 12.63 -0.27
C LEU A 25 -7.95 11.16 -0.66
N TRP A 26 -9.00 10.53 -0.19
CA TRP A 26 -9.34 9.14 -0.45
C TRP A 26 -10.84 9.00 -0.70
N SER A 27 -11.24 8.15 -1.64
CA SER A 27 -12.65 7.97 -1.98
C SER A 27 -13.39 7.21 -0.88
N LYS A 28 -14.59 7.65 -0.50
CA LYS A 28 -15.48 6.93 0.43
C LYS A 28 -15.74 5.49 -0.03
N VAL A 29 -15.95 5.32 -1.35
CA VAL A 29 -16.15 4.01 -1.99
C VAL A 29 -14.96 3.07 -1.79
N ALA A 30 -13.74 3.60 -1.75
CA ALA A 30 -12.56 2.79 -1.51
C ALA A 30 -12.53 2.27 -0.06
N PHE A 31 -12.91 3.10 0.92
CA PHE A 31 -13.06 2.69 2.32
C PHE A 31 -14.13 1.62 2.52
N GLU A 32 -15.31 1.78 1.91
CA GLU A 32 -16.37 0.75 1.95
C GLU A 32 -15.86 -0.60 1.43
N HIS A 33 -15.03 -0.57 0.39
CA HIS A 33 -14.44 -1.79 -0.17
C HIS A 33 -13.35 -2.40 0.74
N VAL A 34 -12.56 -1.56 1.43
CA VAL A 34 -11.62 -2.00 2.47
C VAL A 34 -12.34 -2.65 3.63
N GLU A 35 -13.42 -2.04 4.12
CA GLU A 35 -14.23 -2.56 5.23
C GLU A 35 -14.84 -3.93 4.89
N ARG A 36 -15.25 -4.11 3.62
CA ARG A 36 -15.67 -5.43 3.11
C ARG A 36 -14.52 -6.45 3.15
N LEU A 37 -13.30 -6.07 2.77
CA LEU A 37 -12.14 -6.97 2.83
C LEU A 37 -11.79 -7.32 4.27
N GLN A 38 -11.80 -6.35 5.19
CA GLN A 38 -11.55 -6.54 6.62
C GLN A 38 -12.61 -7.44 7.27
N THR A 39 -13.88 -7.29 6.87
CA THR A 39 -14.96 -8.18 7.34
C THR A 39 -14.73 -9.63 6.90
N GLU A 40 -14.23 -9.86 5.68
CA GLU A 40 -13.90 -11.20 5.19
C GLU A 40 -12.64 -11.78 5.83
N GLU A 41 -11.68 -10.92 6.15
CA GLU A 41 -10.46 -11.25 6.88
C GLU A 41 -10.77 -11.69 8.32
N GLU A 42 -11.61 -10.94 9.04
CA GLU A 42 -11.95 -11.23 10.43
C GLU A 42 -12.69 -12.57 10.60
N LYS A 43 -13.50 -12.96 9.60
CA LYS A 43 -14.12 -14.30 9.56
C LYS A 43 -13.09 -15.43 9.53
N ARG A 44 -11.89 -15.15 9.01
CA ARG A 44 -10.78 -16.09 8.86
C ARG A 44 -9.71 -15.91 9.93
N ASN A 45 -9.86 -14.93 10.81
CA ASN A 45 -8.95 -14.64 11.91
C ASN A 45 -9.06 -15.73 13.00
N PRO A 46 -8.02 -16.57 13.19
CA PRO A 46 -8.05 -17.61 14.21
C PRO A 46 -8.21 -17.04 15.61
N ASP A 47 -7.59 -15.91 15.93
CA ASP A 47 -7.70 -15.26 17.24
C ASP A 47 -9.14 -14.82 17.52
N ALA A 48 -9.81 -14.22 16.52
CA ALA A 48 -11.23 -13.87 16.61
C ALA A 48 -12.14 -15.08 16.85
N GLN A 49 -11.66 -16.28 16.50
CA GLN A 49 -12.36 -17.54 16.72
C GLN A 49 -11.86 -18.29 17.98
N GLY A 50 -11.00 -17.71 18.82
CA GLY A 50 -10.44 -18.37 20.01
C GLY A 50 -9.51 -19.54 19.66
N LEU A 51 -8.78 -19.43 18.55
CA LEU A 51 -7.93 -20.47 17.95
C LEU A 51 -6.49 -19.98 17.78
N TYR A 52 -5.92 -19.38 18.83
CA TYR A 52 -4.61 -18.70 18.79
C TYR A 52 -3.44 -19.57 18.31
N VAL A 53 -3.49 -20.88 18.54
CA VAL A 53 -2.47 -21.83 18.05
C VAL A 53 -2.39 -21.91 16.53
N TYR A 54 -3.37 -21.35 15.83
CA TYR A 54 -3.44 -21.31 14.37
C TYR A 54 -3.20 -19.91 13.80
N ASN A 55 -2.69 -18.94 14.58
CA ASN A 55 -2.55 -17.54 14.15
C ASN A 55 -1.75 -17.38 12.84
N ASP A 56 -0.81 -18.28 12.56
CA ASP A 56 -0.05 -18.32 11.30
C ASP A 56 -0.97 -18.44 10.05
N TYR A 57 -2.20 -18.96 10.19
CA TYR A 57 -3.16 -19.02 9.08
C TYR A 57 -3.73 -17.65 8.71
N PHE A 58 -3.67 -16.68 9.61
CA PHE A 58 -4.20 -15.35 9.36
C PHE A 58 -3.46 -14.67 8.21
N GLY A 59 -2.13 -14.77 8.17
CA GLY A 59 -1.35 -14.17 7.08
C GLY A 59 -1.72 -14.73 5.70
N TYR A 60 -1.94 -16.05 5.62
CA TYR A 60 -2.42 -16.70 4.40
C TYR A 60 -3.86 -16.28 4.03
N ALA A 61 -4.71 -16.00 5.01
CA ALA A 61 -6.06 -15.49 4.78
C ALA A 61 -6.04 -14.13 4.08
N CYS A 62 -5.21 -13.21 4.55
CA CYS A 62 -5.08 -11.89 3.93
C CYS A 62 -4.43 -12.00 2.55
N CYS A 63 -3.44 -12.89 2.36
CA CYS A 63 -2.85 -13.15 1.05
C CYS A 63 -3.84 -13.71 0.03
N ASP A 64 -4.74 -14.62 0.42
CA ASP A 64 -5.81 -15.10 -0.46
C ASP A 64 -6.79 -13.97 -0.84
N LEU A 65 -7.12 -13.07 0.09
CA LEU A 65 -7.95 -11.90 -0.19
C LEU A 65 -7.27 -10.94 -1.17
N LEU A 66 -6.00 -10.59 -0.93
CA LEU A 66 -5.17 -9.77 -1.82
C LEU A 66 -5.09 -10.39 -3.21
N LYS A 67 -4.77 -11.69 -3.29
CA LYS A 67 -4.74 -12.46 -4.54
C LYS A 67 -6.06 -12.37 -5.30
N LYS A 68 -7.19 -12.65 -4.65
CA LYS A 68 -8.52 -12.60 -5.27
C LYS A 68 -8.84 -11.20 -5.78
N GLU A 69 -8.53 -10.18 -4.99
CA GLU A 69 -8.76 -8.78 -5.35
C GLU A 69 -7.90 -8.36 -6.55
N MET A 70 -6.60 -8.66 -6.54
CA MET A 70 -5.68 -8.39 -7.65
C MET A 70 -6.09 -9.11 -8.93
N LEU A 71 -6.51 -10.38 -8.86
CA LEU A 71 -7.00 -11.12 -10.02
C LEU A 71 -8.29 -10.51 -10.59
N ALA A 72 -9.19 -10.05 -9.71
CA ALA A 72 -10.42 -9.39 -10.13
C ALA A 72 -10.14 -8.02 -10.78
N ILE A 73 -9.27 -7.19 -10.20
CA ILE A 73 -8.83 -5.92 -10.80
C ILE A 73 -8.09 -6.18 -12.10
N GLY A 74 -7.23 -7.20 -12.17
CA GLY A 74 -6.51 -7.58 -13.38
C GLY A 74 -7.43 -7.90 -14.57
N LYS A 75 -8.63 -8.45 -14.31
CA LYS A 75 -9.68 -8.62 -15.33
C LYS A 75 -10.21 -7.28 -15.82
N LEU A 76 -10.53 -6.36 -14.90
CA LEU A 76 -11.01 -5.01 -15.23
C LEU A 76 -9.96 -4.21 -16.02
N VAL A 77 -8.70 -4.22 -15.59
CA VAL A 77 -7.57 -3.55 -16.26
C VAL A 77 -7.26 -4.17 -17.63
N SER A 78 -7.65 -5.42 -17.85
CA SER A 78 -7.53 -6.07 -19.16
C SER A 78 -8.70 -5.75 -20.10
N ASN A 79 -9.83 -5.30 -19.58
CA ASN A 79 -11.03 -4.98 -20.33
C ASN A 79 -10.95 -3.57 -20.92
N LYS A 80 -11.13 -3.42 -22.24
CA LYS A 80 -11.00 -2.12 -22.93
C LYS A 80 -11.92 -1.02 -22.41
N THR A 81 -13.15 -1.37 -22.00
CA THR A 81 -14.14 -0.39 -21.53
C THR A 81 -14.02 -0.09 -20.04
N GLU A 82 -13.71 -1.10 -19.23
CA GLU A 82 -13.69 -0.95 -17.77
C GLU A 82 -12.34 -0.45 -17.25
N LYS A 83 -11.25 -0.68 -18.01
CA LYS A 83 -9.88 -0.40 -17.59
C LYS A 83 -9.64 1.02 -17.10
N LEU A 84 -10.29 2.01 -17.70
CA LEU A 84 -10.11 3.43 -17.35
C LEU A 84 -11.31 4.00 -16.59
N SER A 85 -12.21 3.13 -16.10
CA SER A 85 -13.37 3.57 -15.34
C SER A 85 -12.98 3.97 -13.92
N LEU A 86 -13.72 4.93 -13.36
CA LEU A 86 -13.56 5.35 -11.97
C LEU A 86 -13.79 4.18 -10.99
N ALA A 87 -14.66 3.22 -11.34
CA ALA A 87 -14.86 2.02 -10.55
C ALA A 87 -13.58 1.15 -10.45
N THR A 88 -12.84 1.00 -11.56
CA THR A 88 -11.55 0.30 -11.55
C THR A 88 -10.53 1.04 -10.69
N PHE A 89 -10.50 2.38 -10.77
CA PHE A 89 -9.65 3.19 -9.89
C PHE A 89 -9.98 2.98 -8.41
N HIS A 90 -11.25 3.08 -8.02
CA HIS A 90 -11.66 2.90 -6.61
C HIS A 90 -11.26 1.53 -6.06
N ARG A 91 -11.25 0.47 -6.89
CA ARG A 91 -10.76 -0.84 -6.46
C ARG A 91 -9.24 -0.89 -6.27
N LEU A 92 -8.48 -0.25 -7.16
CA LEU A 92 -7.04 -0.11 -6.99
C LEU A 92 -6.70 0.71 -5.74
N GLU A 93 -7.41 1.82 -5.54
CA GLU A 93 -7.30 2.65 -4.34
C GLU A 93 -7.62 1.87 -3.06
N ALA A 94 -8.71 1.09 -3.06
CA ALA A 94 -9.05 0.23 -1.93
C ALA A 94 -7.98 -0.83 -1.66
N LEU A 95 -7.40 -1.42 -2.70
CA LEU A 95 -6.28 -2.35 -2.57
C LEU A 95 -5.06 -1.66 -1.94
N THR A 96 -4.75 -0.44 -2.37
CA THR A 96 -3.68 0.38 -1.77
C THR A 96 -3.94 0.67 -0.30
N LEU A 97 -5.16 1.10 0.03
CA LEU A 97 -5.57 1.35 1.41
C LEU A 97 -5.42 0.10 2.27
N TYR A 98 -5.91 -1.04 1.80
CA TYR A 98 -5.84 -2.31 2.51
C TYR A 98 -4.40 -2.77 2.73
N MET A 99 -3.54 -2.63 1.72
CA MET A 99 -2.11 -2.94 1.87
C MET A 99 -1.37 -1.97 2.78
N ALA A 100 -1.78 -0.71 2.81
CA ALA A 100 -1.15 0.32 3.64
C ALA A 100 -1.60 0.25 5.11
N ASN A 101 -2.85 -0.15 5.40
CA ASN A 101 -3.42 -0.07 6.74
C ASN A 101 -3.26 -1.40 7.48
N SER A 102 -2.21 -1.46 8.30
CA SER A 102 -1.91 -2.36 9.44
C SER A 102 -1.95 -3.89 9.27
N ASN A 103 -2.84 -4.47 8.47
CA ASN A 103 -2.83 -5.92 8.23
C ASN A 103 -1.99 -6.26 6.99
N GLY A 104 -2.18 -5.59 5.86
CA GLY A 104 -1.39 -5.88 4.66
C GLY A 104 0.14 -5.73 4.86
N ALA A 105 0.57 -4.66 5.55
CA ALA A 105 1.99 -4.40 5.81
C ALA A 105 2.63 -5.36 6.81
N SER A 106 1.85 -5.85 7.78
CA SER A 106 2.35 -6.70 8.88
C SER A 106 2.17 -8.19 8.60
N VAL A 107 1.37 -8.54 7.59
CA VAL A 107 1.04 -9.94 7.27
C VAL A 107 2.18 -10.65 6.55
N PHE A 108 2.90 -10.03 5.61
CA PHE A 108 3.90 -10.78 4.84
C PHE A 108 5.03 -11.39 5.68
N PRO A 109 5.54 -10.72 6.74
CA PRO A 109 6.50 -11.34 7.64
C PRO A 109 5.97 -12.55 8.43
N THR A 110 4.65 -12.76 8.51
CA THR A 110 4.04 -13.89 9.25
C THR A 110 3.78 -15.11 8.38
N ILE A 111 4.24 -15.09 7.12
CA ILE A 111 4.00 -16.16 6.15
C ILE A 111 5.31 -16.87 5.86
N ASP A 112 5.33 -18.19 6.08
CA ASP A 112 6.46 -19.08 5.75
C ASP A 112 6.57 -19.41 4.24
N ASP A 113 6.08 -18.53 3.37
CA ASP A 113 6.08 -18.67 1.91
C ASP A 113 6.59 -17.34 1.29
N PRO A 114 7.92 -17.16 1.22
CA PRO A 114 8.51 -15.94 0.67
C PRO A 114 8.22 -15.76 -0.82
N GLU A 115 8.01 -16.86 -1.57
CA GLU A 115 7.66 -16.81 -3.00
C GLU A 115 6.25 -16.23 -3.21
N LEU A 116 5.29 -16.58 -2.33
CA LEU A 116 3.95 -16.00 -2.34
C LEU A 116 3.99 -14.51 -1.98
N ALA A 117 4.73 -14.14 -0.93
CA ALA A 117 4.91 -12.74 -0.56
C ALA A 117 5.52 -11.94 -1.71
N GLU A 118 6.54 -12.50 -2.38
CA GLU A 118 7.17 -11.90 -3.54
C GLU A 118 6.21 -11.71 -4.70
N ALA A 119 5.47 -12.78 -5.03
CA ALA A 119 4.47 -12.77 -6.07
C ALA A 119 3.40 -11.68 -5.84
N ILE A 120 2.99 -11.44 -4.59
CA ILE A 120 1.97 -10.44 -4.25
C ILE A 120 2.46 -9.00 -4.44
N TYR A 121 3.67 -8.65 -3.99
CA TYR A 121 4.13 -7.27 -4.17
C TYR A 121 4.46 -6.96 -5.63
N GLU A 122 5.07 -7.91 -6.36
CA GLU A 122 5.31 -7.76 -7.80
C GLU A 122 4.00 -7.55 -8.53
N ALA A 123 3.00 -8.34 -8.15
CA ALA A 123 1.64 -8.24 -8.68
C ALA A 123 1.01 -6.88 -8.51
N TYR A 124 1.06 -6.41 -7.28
CA TYR A 124 0.50 -5.14 -6.92
C TYR A 124 1.16 -3.99 -7.71
N GLY A 125 2.49 -3.93 -7.74
CA GLY A 125 3.21 -2.88 -8.45
C GLY A 125 2.99 -2.92 -9.96
N ALA A 126 3.04 -4.11 -10.56
CA ALA A 126 2.87 -4.23 -12.00
C ALA A 126 1.42 -3.97 -12.45
N LEU A 127 0.43 -4.30 -11.62
CA LEU A 127 -0.97 -3.96 -11.84
C LEU A 127 -1.19 -2.44 -11.82
N TRP A 128 -0.63 -1.75 -10.82
CA TRP A 128 -0.67 -0.29 -10.73
C TRP A 128 0.01 0.37 -11.92
N LEU A 129 1.23 -0.06 -12.26
CA LEU A 129 1.99 0.47 -13.37
C LEU A 129 1.25 0.30 -14.71
N THR A 130 0.63 -0.87 -14.92
CA THR A 130 -0.23 -1.12 -16.08
C THR A 130 -1.38 -0.13 -16.15
N TYR A 131 -2.06 0.11 -15.03
CA TYR A 131 -3.21 1.02 -14.97
C TYR A 131 -2.80 2.47 -15.29
N ILE A 132 -1.79 3.01 -14.61
CA ILE A 132 -1.38 4.41 -14.79
C ILE A 132 -0.77 4.69 -16.16
N LEU A 133 -0.03 3.74 -16.75
CA LEU A 133 0.45 3.87 -18.14
C LEU A 133 -0.70 3.89 -19.15
N SER A 134 -1.81 3.26 -18.80
CA SER A 134 -2.98 3.20 -19.67
C SER A 134 -3.81 4.47 -19.58
N LEU A 135 -3.92 5.05 -18.39
CA LEU A 135 -4.41 6.42 -18.23
C LEU A 135 -3.53 7.40 -19.02
N GLU A 136 -2.20 7.31 -18.89
CA GLU A 136 -1.27 8.21 -19.58
C GLU A 136 -1.41 8.07 -21.10
N ALA A 137 -1.49 6.84 -21.61
CA ALA A 137 -1.69 6.60 -23.04
C ALA A 137 -3.02 7.17 -23.55
N ALA A 138 -4.09 7.09 -22.76
CA ALA A 138 -5.41 7.61 -23.13
C ALA A 138 -5.52 9.13 -23.03
N ALA A 139 -4.70 9.77 -22.19
CA ALA A 139 -4.65 11.23 -22.08
C ALA A 139 -3.93 11.90 -23.26
N LYS A 140 -3.08 11.16 -23.98
CA LYS A 140 -2.31 11.71 -25.10
C LYS A 140 -3.22 12.30 -26.18
N PRO A 141 -2.82 13.44 -26.78
CA PRO A 141 -1.53 14.12 -26.66
C PRO A 141 -1.38 15.02 -25.42
N GLN A 142 -2.42 15.13 -24.60
CA GLN A 142 -2.42 15.93 -23.39
C GLN A 142 -1.81 15.14 -22.23
N LYS A 143 -1.44 15.83 -21.15
CA LYS A 143 -1.01 15.21 -19.90
C LYS A 143 -2.23 14.97 -18.99
N LEU A 144 -2.14 13.98 -18.11
CA LEU A 144 -3.16 13.65 -17.09
C LEU A 144 -3.35 14.71 -15.99
N GLY A 145 -2.90 15.95 -16.20
CA GLY A 145 -3.00 17.00 -15.19
C GLY A 145 -4.44 17.26 -14.74
N PRO A 146 -4.65 18.03 -13.64
CA PRO A 146 -5.96 18.17 -12.98
C PRO A 146 -7.13 18.63 -13.87
N ALA A 147 -6.84 19.29 -14.99
CA ALA A 147 -7.84 19.76 -15.95
C ALA A 147 -8.27 18.71 -16.99
N HIS A 148 -7.62 17.54 -17.04
CA HIS A 148 -7.90 16.51 -18.02
C HIS A 148 -9.24 15.79 -17.70
N PRO A 149 -10.06 15.40 -18.69
CA PRO A 149 -11.33 14.69 -18.41
C PRO A 149 -11.18 13.33 -17.72
N LEU A 150 -10.01 12.70 -17.87
CA LEU A 150 -9.62 11.48 -17.16
C LEU A 150 -8.84 11.76 -15.86
N ALA A 151 -8.69 13.03 -15.46
CA ALA A 151 -8.00 13.37 -14.23
C ALA A 151 -8.81 12.88 -13.04
N ILE A 152 -8.22 11.96 -12.30
CA ILE A 152 -8.79 11.45 -11.07
C ILE A 152 -8.19 12.30 -9.95
N ARG A 153 -9.07 12.92 -9.15
CA ARG A 153 -8.71 14.02 -8.24
C ARG A 153 -7.57 13.66 -7.28
N ASN A 154 -7.57 12.44 -6.75
CA ASN A 154 -6.58 11.96 -5.79
C ASN A 154 -5.57 10.96 -6.40
N LEU A 155 -5.45 10.89 -7.74
CA LEU A 155 -4.53 9.97 -8.42
C LEU A 155 -3.10 10.09 -7.88
N GLU A 156 -2.61 11.33 -7.74
CA GLU A 156 -1.26 11.60 -7.23
C GLU A 156 -1.05 10.98 -5.85
N ASN A 157 -1.96 11.26 -4.90
CA ASN A 157 -1.90 10.72 -3.55
C ASN A 157 -1.84 9.19 -3.56
N VAL A 158 -2.82 8.57 -4.23
CA VAL A 158 -2.97 7.11 -4.23
C VAL A 158 -1.78 6.43 -4.88
N VAL A 159 -1.28 6.94 -6.02
CA VAL A 159 -0.10 6.36 -6.70
C VAL A 159 1.15 6.50 -5.85
N ARG A 160 1.35 7.64 -5.17
CA ARG A 160 2.50 7.82 -4.26
C ARG A 160 2.43 6.90 -3.05
N THR A 161 1.25 6.72 -2.45
CA THR A 161 1.05 5.76 -1.36
C THR A 161 1.33 4.34 -1.85
N SER A 162 0.83 3.99 -3.03
CA SER A 162 1.06 2.68 -3.64
C SER A 162 2.54 2.41 -3.89
N ALA A 163 3.27 3.40 -4.39
CA ALA A 163 4.71 3.31 -4.60
C ALA A 163 5.47 3.17 -3.27
N LYS A 164 4.98 3.76 -2.17
CA LYS A 164 5.56 3.58 -0.83
C LYS A 164 5.28 2.19 -0.27
N VAL A 165 4.05 1.67 -0.40
CA VAL A 165 3.66 0.30 0.01
C VAL A 165 4.64 -0.72 -0.57
N ILE A 166 4.94 -0.65 -1.86
CA ILE A 166 5.88 -1.58 -2.52
C ILE A 166 7.24 -1.60 -1.82
N THR A 167 7.76 -0.44 -1.43
CA THR A 167 9.08 -0.35 -0.81
C THR A 167 9.13 -0.72 0.67
N GLN A 168 7.99 -0.92 1.34
CA GLN A 168 8.00 -1.43 2.72
C GLN A 168 8.63 -2.82 2.83
N TYR A 169 8.64 -3.57 1.73
CA TYR A 169 9.21 -4.90 1.64
C TYR A 169 10.63 -4.91 1.08
N SER A 170 11.25 -3.74 0.94
CA SER A 170 12.66 -3.65 0.59
C SER A 170 13.49 -4.30 1.69
N GLY A 171 14.42 -5.18 1.32
CA GLY A 171 15.29 -5.87 2.28
C GLY A 171 14.83 -7.29 2.65
N LEU A 172 13.68 -7.77 2.14
CA LEU A 172 13.25 -9.15 2.31
C LEU A 172 13.98 -10.16 1.39
N GLY A 173 15.04 -9.72 0.70
CA GLY A 173 15.88 -10.61 -0.12
C GLY A 173 15.24 -11.08 -1.44
N PHE A 174 14.19 -10.40 -1.89
CA PHE A 174 13.50 -10.71 -3.15
C PHE A 174 14.39 -10.50 -4.38
N ASP A 175 14.13 -11.28 -5.43
CA ASP A 175 14.91 -11.27 -6.67
C ASP A 175 14.81 -9.92 -7.39
N LYS A 176 13.61 -9.32 -7.38
CA LYS A 176 13.39 -7.99 -7.95
C LYS A 176 13.42 -6.90 -6.89
N ASN A 177 14.20 -5.86 -7.17
CA ASN A 177 14.25 -4.67 -6.33
C ASN A 177 12.91 -3.91 -6.35
N PRO A 178 12.17 -3.83 -5.23
CA PRO A 178 10.89 -3.12 -5.17
C PRO A 178 11.01 -1.64 -5.54
N LYS A 179 12.20 -1.06 -5.41
CA LYS A 179 12.49 0.33 -5.78
C LYS A 179 12.30 0.60 -7.27
N ASP A 180 12.55 -0.37 -8.14
CA ASP A 180 12.41 -0.15 -9.59
C ASP A 180 10.94 0.08 -9.97
N LEU A 181 10.01 -0.65 -9.35
CA LEU A 181 8.57 -0.43 -9.50
C LEU A 181 8.12 0.91 -8.92
N GLN A 182 8.63 1.29 -7.73
CA GLN A 182 8.36 2.60 -7.15
C GLN A 182 8.82 3.73 -8.08
N ASP A 183 10.07 3.68 -8.53
CA ASP A 183 10.65 4.72 -9.39
C ASP A 183 9.88 4.81 -10.72
N ALA A 184 9.48 3.67 -11.29
CA ALA A 184 8.66 3.63 -12.50
C ALA A 184 7.28 4.30 -12.30
N MET A 185 6.59 4.04 -11.18
CA MET A 185 5.30 4.66 -10.86
C MET A 185 5.41 6.17 -10.68
N LEU A 186 6.40 6.61 -9.90
CA LEU A 186 6.65 8.02 -9.64
C LEU A 186 7.05 8.76 -10.92
N ARG A 187 7.82 8.11 -11.81
CA ARG A 187 8.18 8.68 -13.11
C ARG A 187 6.98 8.92 -14.01
N VAL A 188 5.93 8.10 -13.94
CA VAL A 188 4.66 8.35 -14.65
C VAL A 188 4.01 9.64 -14.14
N LEU A 189 4.02 9.88 -12.83
CA LEU A 189 3.49 11.13 -12.25
C LEU A 189 4.27 12.35 -12.75
N GLU A 190 5.61 12.31 -12.71
CA GLU A 190 6.46 13.42 -13.17
C GLU A 190 6.21 13.78 -14.64
N ARG A 191 6.05 12.77 -15.51
CA ARG A 191 5.75 12.97 -16.94
C ARG A 191 4.41 13.68 -17.18
N ASN A 192 3.51 13.62 -16.20
CA ASN A 192 2.18 14.22 -16.22
C ASN A 192 2.07 15.49 -15.37
N ASP A 193 3.20 16.12 -15.03
CA ASP A 193 3.28 17.34 -14.21
C ASP A 193 2.68 17.21 -12.80
N MET A 194 2.75 16.01 -12.23
CA MET A 194 2.35 15.69 -10.86
C MET A 194 3.57 15.48 -9.93
N ASP A 195 3.35 15.45 -8.62
CA ASP A 195 4.41 15.20 -7.64
C ASP A 195 4.90 13.74 -7.67
N GLY A 196 6.04 13.50 -8.31
CA GLY A 196 6.73 12.21 -8.31
C GLY A 196 7.64 11.96 -7.09
N THR A 197 7.48 12.69 -5.99
CA THR A 197 8.28 12.42 -4.78
C THR A 197 7.76 11.23 -3.98
N VAL A 198 8.70 10.45 -3.44
CA VAL A 198 8.40 9.34 -2.54
C VAL A 198 7.66 9.87 -1.32
N LYS A 199 6.62 9.16 -0.88
CA LYS A 199 5.97 9.43 0.40
C LYS A 199 6.85 8.95 1.54
N GLU A 200 7.06 9.80 2.54
CA GLU A 200 7.81 9.42 3.75
C GLU A 200 7.01 8.44 4.60
N LYS A 201 5.72 8.75 4.80
CA LYS A 201 4.79 7.91 5.54
C LYS A 201 3.60 7.51 4.63
N LEU A 202 2.98 6.37 4.92
CA LEU A 202 1.87 5.85 4.11
C LEU A 202 0.62 6.75 4.13
N PHE A 203 0.23 7.23 5.32
CA PHE A 203 -1.01 7.97 5.56
C PHE A 203 -0.82 9.41 6.04
N TYR A 204 0.42 9.89 6.21
CA TYR A 204 0.66 11.28 6.62
C TYR A 204 1.01 12.14 5.40
N GLY A 205 0.29 13.26 5.28
CA GLY A 205 0.52 14.28 4.27
C GLY A 205 1.84 15.00 4.46
N LYS A 206 2.57 15.15 3.34
CA LYS A 206 3.77 15.97 3.09
C LYS A 206 4.97 15.85 4.04
N SER A 207 6.03 15.29 3.45
CA SER A 207 7.46 15.66 3.51
C SER A 207 7.97 16.50 4.68
N ALA A 208 8.91 15.91 5.43
CA ALA A 208 10.20 16.44 5.92
C ALA A 208 10.27 17.76 6.72
N ASP A 209 9.22 18.57 6.80
CA ASP A 209 9.29 19.86 7.51
C ASP A 209 8.84 19.74 8.99
N SER A 210 8.62 18.51 9.47
CA SER A 210 8.49 18.16 10.89
C SER A 210 9.57 17.17 11.32
N ASP A 211 10.83 17.47 11.00
CA ASP A 211 11.94 17.12 11.88
C ASP A 211 11.83 18.03 13.12
N GLU A 212 10.86 17.74 14.00
CA GLU A 212 11.13 17.90 15.42
C GLU A 212 11.81 16.60 15.79
N GLU A 213 13.14 16.64 15.79
CA GLU A 213 14.02 15.66 16.41
C GLU A 213 13.41 15.30 17.77
N SER A 214 12.75 14.15 17.86
CA SER A 214 12.62 13.50 19.15
C SER A 214 14.00 12.95 19.43
N ASP A 215 14.80 13.77 20.10
CA ASP A 215 15.94 13.31 20.87
C ASP A 215 15.43 12.19 21.80
N GLU A 216 15.50 10.94 21.33
CA GLU A 216 15.56 9.82 22.23
C GLU A 216 16.88 9.99 22.97
N ASP A 217 16.76 10.57 24.18
CA ASP A 217 17.76 10.61 25.23
C ASP A 217 18.36 9.21 25.43
N SER A 218 19.35 8.90 24.61
CA SER A 218 20.35 7.89 24.92
C SER A 218 21.33 8.55 25.87
N ASP A 219 21.04 8.43 27.16
CA ASP A 219 21.95 8.68 28.28
C ASP A 219 23.36 8.17 27.93
N ASN A 220 24.21 9.09 27.51
CA ASN A 220 25.64 8.85 27.40
C ASN A 220 26.36 10.04 28.03
N GLU A 221 26.70 9.87 29.30
CA GLU A 221 27.56 10.76 30.06
C GLU A 221 28.90 10.97 29.32
N SER A 222 29.15 12.17 28.81
CA SER A 222 30.51 12.70 28.78
C SER A 222 30.52 14.23 28.69
N ASP A 223 31.10 14.83 29.74
CA ASP A 223 31.68 16.18 29.82
C ASP A 223 32.15 16.77 28.48
N ASN A 224 31.70 17.99 28.13
CA ASN A 224 32.56 19.18 28.19
C ASN A 224 31.89 20.48 27.68
N GLU A 225 32.09 21.52 28.48
CA GLU A 225 32.36 22.93 28.17
C GLU A 225 31.55 23.71 27.11
N ALA A 226 30.73 24.62 27.66
CA ALA A 226 30.67 26.06 27.38
C ALA A 226 31.11 26.57 25.99
N GLY A 227 30.12 26.99 25.19
CA GLY A 227 30.33 27.78 23.98
C GLY A 227 29.11 28.62 23.61
N GLU A 228 29.10 29.87 24.07
CA GLU A 228 28.12 30.91 23.75
C GLU A 228 28.18 31.29 22.26
N SER A 229 27.07 31.18 21.51
CA SER A 229 26.99 31.74 20.15
C SER A 229 25.56 32.13 19.76
N THR A 230 25.40 33.43 19.53
CA THR A 230 24.16 34.13 19.16
C THR A 230 23.87 33.98 17.67
N SER A 231 22.75 33.33 17.33
CA SER A 231 22.27 33.14 15.95
C SER A 231 21.26 34.23 15.55
N LYS A 232 21.67 35.14 14.66
CA LYS A 232 20.81 36.10 13.97
C LYS A 232 20.07 35.41 12.82
N ARG A 233 18.76 35.20 12.95
CA ARG A 233 17.86 34.80 11.85
C ARG A 233 17.65 35.98 10.88
N LYS A 234 18.25 35.90 9.69
CA LYS A 234 17.81 36.66 8.51
C LYS A 234 16.74 35.84 7.79
N SER A 235 15.55 36.43 7.65
CA SER A 235 14.50 35.96 6.77
C SER A 235 14.88 36.22 5.31
N SER A 236 15.10 35.16 4.53
CA SER A 236 15.05 35.22 3.07
C SER A 236 13.85 34.42 2.59
N ALA A 237 12.94 35.12 1.91
CA ALA A 237 11.85 34.54 1.16
C ALA A 237 12.44 33.74 -0.01
N ASP A 238 12.39 32.40 0.09
CA ASP A 238 12.98 31.54 -0.92
C ASP A 238 11.96 31.11 -1.97
N ALA A 239 12.23 31.56 -3.19
CA ALA A 239 11.75 30.94 -4.41
C ALA A 239 12.17 29.46 -4.40
N ARG A 240 11.18 28.56 -4.51
CA ARG A 240 11.43 27.12 -4.60
C ARG A 240 12.47 26.83 -5.70
N PRO A 241 13.65 26.28 -5.38
CA PRO A 241 14.62 25.89 -6.39
C PRO A 241 14.02 24.81 -7.29
N ALA A 242 14.20 24.94 -8.60
CA ALA A 242 13.81 23.93 -9.56
C ALA A 242 14.47 22.59 -9.17
N LYS A 243 13.66 21.61 -8.76
CA LYS A 243 14.15 20.29 -8.36
C LYS A 243 14.95 19.67 -9.51
N LYS A 244 16.21 19.31 -9.25
CA LYS A 244 17.05 18.58 -10.22
C LYS A 244 16.34 17.26 -10.59
N PRO A 245 16.30 16.88 -11.88
CA PRO A 245 15.72 15.61 -12.29
C PRO A 245 16.46 14.47 -11.59
N ARG A 246 15.68 13.58 -10.95
CA ARG A 246 16.19 12.40 -10.26
C ARG A 246 16.91 11.51 -11.28
N LYS A 247 18.13 11.05 -10.95
CA LYS A 247 18.77 9.93 -11.67
C LYS A 247 18.02 8.67 -11.26
N THR A 248 16.89 8.39 -11.89
CA THR A 248 16.20 7.10 -11.75
C THR A 248 16.96 6.05 -12.58
N SER A 249 17.02 4.81 -12.09
CA SER A 249 17.59 3.66 -12.82
C SER A 249 16.71 3.26 -14.00
N ALA A 250 15.39 3.37 -13.86
CA ALA A 250 14.42 2.97 -14.87
C ALA A 250 14.29 4.01 -15.98
N ASP A 251 14.56 3.58 -17.22
CA ASP A 251 14.22 4.32 -18.42
C ASP A 251 12.78 4.02 -18.91
N ASP A 252 12.32 4.72 -19.95
CA ASP A 252 10.97 4.54 -20.51
C ASP A 252 10.73 3.11 -21.06
N ALA A 253 11.78 2.41 -21.46
CA ALA A 253 11.69 1.03 -21.91
C ALA A 253 11.51 0.08 -20.72
N ASP A 254 12.24 0.30 -19.62
CA ASP A 254 12.11 -0.46 -18.38
C ASP A 254 10.69 -0.36 -17.79
N VAL A 255 10.14 0.85 -17.73
CA VAL A 255 8.76 1.09 -17.25
C VAL A 255 7.74 0.29 -18.06
N ARG A 256 7.89 0.25 -19.39
CA ARG A 256 6.97 -0.51 -20.26
C ARG A 256 7.22 -2.00 -20.21
N ALA A 257 8.47 -2.42 -20.05
CA ALA A 257 8.84 -3.82 -19.89
C ALA A 257 8.18 -4.40 -18.64
N GLU A 258 8.27 -3.70 -17.50
CA GLU A 258 7.67 -4.17 -16.25
C GLU A 258 6.15 -4.24 -16.31
N ALA A 259 5.50 -3.21 -16.87
CA ALA A 259 4.04 -3.23 -17.05
C ALA A 259 3.57 -4.36 -17.97
N LYS A 260 4.34 -4.70 -19.00
CA LYS A 260 4.00 -5.77 -19.95
C LYS A 260 4.29 -7.16 -19.39
N ALA A 261 5.36 -7.28 -18.59
CA ALA A 261 5.80 -8.54 -18.01
C ALA A 261 4.73 -9.15 -17.09
N TRP A 262 3.96 -8.33 -16.38
CA TRP A 262 2.97 -8.75 -15.37
C TRP A 262 2.11 -9.95 -15.78
N LYS A 263 1.40 -9.92 -16.92
CA LYS A 263 0.41 -10.98 -17.24
C LYS A 263 1.03 -12.37 -17.43
N ALA A 264 2.31 -12.40 -17.78
CA ALA A 264 3.10 -13.59 -18.05
C ALA A 264 4.25 -13.78 -17.05
N SER A 265 4.34 -12.95 -16.00
CA SER A 265 5.45 -13.02 -15.06
C SER A 265 5.38 -14.28 -14.23
N ALA A 266 6.54 -14.72 -13.75
CA ALA A 266 6.64 -15.78 -12.77
C ALA A 266 5.80 -15.45 -11.53
N ALA A 267 5.82 -14.20 -11.05
CA ALA A 267 4.94 -13.74 -9.98
C ALA A 267 3.45 -13.90 -10.27
N MET A 268 2.97 -13.61 -11.48
CA MET A 268 1.55 -13.84 -11.82
C MET A 268 1.19 -15.32 -11.86
N LYS A 269 2.11 -16.15 -12.35
CA LYS A 269 1.95 -17.60 -12.41
C LYS A 269 1.93 -18.17 -10.99
N ALA A 270 2.92 -17.82 -10.17
CA ALA A 270 3.00 -18.13 -8.75
C ALA A 270 1.75 -17.64 -8.02
N LEU A 271 1.31 -16.39 -8.24
CA LEU A 271 0.09 -15.88 -7.63
C LEU A 271 -1.14 -16.72 -8.02
N ARG A 272 -1.24 -17.22 -9.26
CA ARG A 272 -2.37 -18.09 -9.67
C ARG A 272 -2.27 -19.49 -9.07
N GLU A 273 -1.08 -20.07 -9.09
CA GLU A 273 -0.78 -21.44 -8.67
C GLU A 273 -0.61 -21.59 -7.16
N ALA A 274 -0.33 -20.51 -6.43
CA ALA A 274 -0.15 -20.51 -4.99
C ALA A 274 -1.44 -20.98 -4.33
N HIS A 275 -1.35 -22.14 -3.71
CA HIS A 275 -2.34 -22.65 -2.81
C HIS A 275 -1.91 -22.22 -1.41
N GLY A 276 -2.86 -21.87 -0.53
CA GLY A 276 -2.50 -21.66 0.88
C GLY A 276 -1.87 -22.93 1.48
N PRO A 277 -1.39 -22.84 2.73
CA PRO A 277 -0.51 -23.85 3.29
C PRO A 277 -1.18 -25.22 3.30
N VAL A 278 -0.34 -26.25 3.27
CA VAL A 278 -0.79 -27.66 3.34
C VAL A 278 -1.66 -27.85 4.57
N GLU A 279 -2.71 -28.65 4.41
CA GLU A 279 -3.65 -28.98 5.48
C GLU A 279 -2.94 -29.40 6.76
N HIS A 280 -3.15 -28.67 7.86
CA HIS A 280 -2.60 -29.05 9.15
C HIS A 280 -3.49 -30.12 9.78
N GLY A 281 -2.93 -31.31 9.98
CA GLY A 281 -3.69 -32.46 10.48
C GLY A 281 -4.85 -32.86 9.57
N GLY A 282 -4.74 -32.61 8.25
CA GLY A 282 -5.81 -32.92 7.28
C GLY A 282 -7.00 -31.96 7.32
N ARG A 283 -6.86 -30.79 7.96
CA ARG A 283 -7.87 -29.72 7.93
C ARG A 283 -7.43 -28.58 7.01
N PRO A 284 -8.36 -27.95 6.29
CA PRO A 284 -8.04 -26.78 5.47
C PRO A 284 -7.53 -25.65 6.37
N TRP A 285 -6.51 -24.91 5.93
CA TRP A 285 -6.00 -23.74 6.66
C TRP A 285 -7.05 -22.62 6.84
N ASP A 286 -7.99 -22.52 5.89
CA ASP A 286 -9.09 -21.58 5.94
C ASP A 286 -10.14 -22.06 6.95
N ILE A 287 -10.10 -21.49 8.15
CA ILE A 287 -10.96 -21.87 9.28
C ILE A 287 -12.45 -21.67 9.00
N THR A 288 -12.82 -20.82 8.02
CA THR A 288 -14.24 -20.65 7.63
C THR A 288 -14.80 -21.89 6.96
N LYS A 289 -13.94 -22.82 6.52
CA LYS A 289 -14.33 -24.11 5.96
C LYS A 289 -14.50 -25.20 7.02
N TRP A 290 -14.18 -24.92 8.27
CA TRP A 290 -14.31 -25.90 9.35
C TRP A 290 -15.78 -26.06 9.72
N SER A 291 -16.19 -27.28 10.04
CA SER A 291 -17.54 -27.48 10.58
C SER A 291 -17.66 -26.83 11.97
N PRO A 292 -18.87 -26.39 12.37
CA PRO A 292 -19.09 -25.87 13.72
C PRO A 292 -18.64 -26.84 14.82
N ALA A 293 -18.82 -28.15 14.59
CA ALA A 293 -18.37 -29.18 15.52
C ALA A 293 -16.84 -29.24 15.63
N ALA A 294 -16.12 -29.07 14.51
CA ALA A 294 -14.65 -29.04 14.51
C ALA A 294 -14.11 -27.78 15.21
N LEU A 295 -14.70 -26.61 14.97
CA LEU A 295 -14.35 -25.37 15.67
C LEU A 295 -14.59 -25.50 17.17
N ALA A 296 -15.74 -26.02 17.59
CA ALA A 296 -16.06 -26.23 19.00
C ALA A 296 -15.11 -27.24 19.67
N ALA A 297 -14.77 -28.34 18.98
CA ALA A 297 -13.83 -29.33 19.49
C ALA A 297 -12.42 -28.73 19.68
N GLU A 298 -11.95 -27.92 18.74
CA GLU A 298 -10.63 -27.29 18.85
C GLU A 298 -10.59 -26.20 19.92
N ARG A 299 -11.66 -25.40 20.05
CA ARG A 299 -11.81 -24.45 21.17
C ARG A 299 -11.80 -25.16 22.51
N ALA A 300 -12.52 -26.28 22.65
CA ALA A 300 -12.55 -27.04 23.90
C ALA A 300 -11.18 -27.64 24.24
N ARG A 301 -10.33 -27.91 23.24
CA ARG A 301 -8.98 -28.43 23.44
C ARG A 301 -8.01 -27.38 23.98
N PHE A 302 -8.19 -26.11 23.62
CA PHE A 302 -7.23 -25.03 23.91
C PHE A 302 -7.78 -23.92 24.81
N GLY A 303 -9.09 -23.78 24.96
CA GLY A 303 -9.77 -22.74 25.74
C GLY A 303 -10.24 -23.22 27.11
N GLY A 304 -9.51 -24.14 27.74
CA GLY A 304 -9.91 -24.80 28.99
C GLY A 304 -9.46 -24.12 30.28
N ASP A 305 -8.49 -23.19 30.27
CA ASP A 305 -7.80 -22.75 31.51
C ASP A 305 -7.57 -21.21 31.63
N ASP A 306 -8.29 -20.36 30.89
CA ASP A 306 -8.08 -18.89 30.95
C ASP A 306 -8.90 -18.16 32.04
N ASP A 307 -9.65 -18.87 32.89
CA ASP A 307 -10.42 -18.27 34.00
C ASP A 307 -9.62 -18.11 35.32
N ASP A 308 -8.31 -18.43 35.35
CA ASP A 308 -7.47 -18.39 36.56
C ASP A 308 -6.27 -17.41 36.46
N PHE A 309 -6.48 -16.17 35.97
CA PHE A 309 -5.51 -15.06 36.12
C PHE A 309 -6.14 -13.74 36.55
#